data_AF-A0A535UU57-F1
#
_entry.id   AF-A0A535UU57-F1
#
_cell.length_a   1.000
_cell.length_b   1.000
_cell.length_c   1.000
_cell.angle_alpha   90.00
_cell.angle_beta   90.00
_cell.angle_gamma   90.00
#
_symmetry.space_group_name_H-M   'P 1'
#
loop_
_entity.id
_entity.type
_entity.pdbx_description
1 polymer ?
#
loop_
_entity_poly.entity_id
_entity_poly.type
_entity_poly.pdbx_seq_one_letter_code
_entity_poly.pdbx_strand_id
1 'polypeptide(L)'
;MRRFVGTRRAAGGWGIAFVVLLLVSSALASLPTAADSAAAIAAFYRDHASIVVVQQVVGVVALVPLVLFGISLPPNRWLKPALFLLVGVELVTQIVPLLILASPGSAQALTSVEDLADAVLFVTVALFVLAATLGQPRWMRVGAYVVAAACLLRAVGVSVFALAAPLLFLALILIMCVWMLVKGRQIPAAQPGG
;
A
#
# COMPACT_ATOMS: atom_id res chain seq x y z
N MET A 1 -24.73 -9.15 -5.15
CA MET A 1 -23.35 -8.63 -5.30
C MET A 1 -23.20 -7.10 -5.20
N ARG A 2 -24.24 -6.29 -5.53
CA ARG A 2 -24.17 -4.80 -5.52
C ARG A 2 -24.15 -4.09 -4.14
N ARG A 3 -24.14 -4.82 -3.01
CA ARG A 3 -24.16 -4.20 -1.65
C ARG A 3 -22.78 -4.00 -1.01
N PHE A 4 -21.72 -4.61 -1.56
CA PHE A 4 -20.37 -4.56 -0.99
C PHE A 4 -19.43 -3.54 -1.66
N VAL A 5 -19.87 -2.92 -2.76
CA VAL A 5 -19.09 -1.93 -3.51
C VAL A 5 -19.92 -0.65 -3.56
N GLY A 6 -19.37 0.46 -3.06
CA GLY A 6 -20.00 1.79 -3.18
C GLY A 6 -20.70 2.36 -1.93
N THR A 7 -20.70 1.68 -0.78
CA THR A 7 -21.10 2.32 0.49
C THR A 7 -19.86 2.80 1.26
N ARG A 8 -19.96 3.94 1.96
CA ARG A 8 -18.85 4.46 2.80
C ARG A 8 -18.37 3.45 3.85
N ARG A 9 -19.28 2.60 4.36
CA ARG A 9 -18.93 1.55 5.31
C ARG A 9 -18.12 0.43 4.67
N ALA A 10 -18.53 -0.01 3.47
CA ALA A 10 -17.76 -0.99 2.72
C ALA A 10 -16.38 -0.44 2.36
N ALA A 11 -16.28 0.84 1.97
CA ALA A 11 -15.00 1.50 1.74
C ALA A 11 -14.06 1.39 2.95
N GLY A 12 -14.54 1.75 4.15
CA GLY A 12 -13.76 1.63 5.38
C GLY A 12 -13.35 0.18 5.70
N GLY A 13 -14.23 -0.79 5.45
CA GLY A 13 -13.90 -2.21 5.61
C GLY A 13 -12.80 -2.68 4.66
N TRP A 14 -12.86 -2.29 3.39
CA TRP A 14 -11.84 -2.65 2.39
C TRP A 14 -10.48 -2.06 2.72
N GLY A 15 -10.40 -0.78 3.12
CA GLY A 15 -9.11 -0.21 3.50
C GLY A 15 -8.52 -0.81 4.78
N ILE A 16 -9.35 -1.23 5.76
CA ILE A 16 -8.87 -1.99 6.92
C ILE A 16 -8.33 -3.35 6.49
N ALA A 17 -9.05 -4.08 5.63
CA ALA A 17 -8.60 -5.37 5.12
C ALA A 17 -7.24 -5.26 4.40
N PHE A 18 -7.07 -4.21 3.59
CA PHE A 18 -5.79 -3.89 2.95
C PHE A 18 -4.66 -3.69 3.98
N VAL A 19 -4.88 -2.84 4.99
CA VAL A 19 -3.87 -2.56 6.03
C VAL A 19 -3.52 -3.83 6.81
N VAL A 20 -4.52 -4.63 7.18
CA VAL A 20 -4.30 -5.89 7.91
C VAL A 20 -3.48 -6.87 7.08
N LEU A 21 -3.80 -7.04 5.79
CA LEU A 21 -3.03 -7.91 4.90
C LEU A 21 -1.58 -7.45 4.76
N LEU A 22 -1.33 -6.15 4.65
CA LEU A 22 0.04 -5.62 4.60
C LEU A 22 0.80 -5.82 5.91
N LEU A 23 0.16 -5.60 7.06
CA LEU A 23 0.80 -5.83 8.36
C LEU A 23 1.12 -7.32 8.56
N VAL A 24 0.20 -8.22 8.18
CA VAL A 24 0.45 -9.67 8.19
C VAL A 24 1.61 -10.00 7.26
N SER A 25 1.60 -9.49 6.03
CA SER A 25 2.70 -9.68 5.07
C SER A 25 4.05 -9.26 5.65
N SER A 26 4.11 -8.09 6.30
CA SER A 26 5.33 -7.59 6.95
C SER A 26 5.76 -8.38 8.18
N ALA A 27 4.83 -9.05 8.86
CA ALA A 27 5.12 -9.86 10.04
C ALA A 27 5.54 -11.30 9.70
N LEU A 28 5.24 -11.78 8.49
CA LEU A 28 5.58 -13.15 8.05
C LEU A 28 7.09 -13.38 7.95
N ALA A 29 7.86 -12.34 7.62
CA ALA A 29 9.32 -12.40 7.69
C ALA A 29 9.95 -11.02 7.79
N SER A 30 10.91 -10.89 8.70
CA SER A 30 11.93 -9.85 8.65
C SER A 30 12.89 -10.20 7.51
N LEU A 31 12.73 -9.61 6.33
CA LEU A 31 13.65 -9.82 5.23
C LEU A 31 15.05 -9.28 5.61
N PRO A 32 16.15 -9.97 5.22
CA PRO A 32 17.50 -9.43 5.33
C PRO A 32 17.59 -8.08 4.64
N THR A 33 18.34 -7.17 5.25
CA THR A 33 18.53 -5.80 4.76
C THR A 33 19.92 -5.63 4.15
N ALA A 34 20.19 -4.50 3.49
CA ALA A 34 21.52 -4.18 2.96
C ALA A 34 22.63 -4.06 4.04
N ALA A 35 22.26 -4.08 5.33
CA ALA A 35 23.21 -4.17 6.43
C ALA A 35 23.74 -5.61 6.64
N ASP A 36 23.09 -6.62 6.05
CA ASP A 36 23.45 -8.01 6.17
C ASP A 36 24.47 -8.42 5.09
N SER A 37 25.35 -9.36 5.43
CA SER A 37 26.35 -9.85 4.48
C SER A 37 25.71 -10.57 3.29
N ALA A 38 26.32 -10.49 2.10
CA ALA A 38 25.83 -11.17 0.89
C ALA A 38 25.66 -12.69 1.08
N ALA A 39 26.48 -13.32 1.93
CA ALA A 39 26.35 -14.73 2.29
C ALA A 39 25.11 -15.02 3.16
N ALA A 40 24.78 -14.12 4.09
CA ALA A 40 23.58 -14.24 4.93
C ALA A 40 22.29 -14.02 4.13
N ILE A 41 22.30 -13.06 3.20
CA ILE A 41 21.19 -12.82 2.26
C ILE A 41 20.98 -14.07 1.39
N ALA A 42 22.04 -14.59 0.77
CA ALA A 42 21.95 -15.79 -0.08
C ALA A 42 21.53 -17.05 0.67
N ALA A 43 21.91 -17.22 1.95
CA ALA A 43 21.46 -18.32 2.80
C ALA A 43 19.96 -18.19 3.15
N PHE A 44 19.51 -16.99 3.55
CA PHE A 44 18.10 -16.74 3.84
C PHE A 44 17.19 -17.03 2.65
N TYR A 45 17.52 -16.55 1.45
CA TYR A 45 16.71 -16.81 0.25
C TYR A 45 16.70 -18.30 -0.14
N ARG A 46 17.79 -19.03 0.13
CA ARG A 46 17.88 -20.47 -0.13
C ARG A 46 17.02 -21.27 0.85
N ASP A 47 16.99 -20.88 2.13
CA ASP A 47 16.29 -21.60 3.20
C ASP A 47 14.82 -21.17 3.34
N HIS A 48 14.44 -20.00 2.81
CA HIS A 48 13.12 -19.37 2.99
C HIS A 48 12.41 -18.98 1.69
N ALA A 49 12.75 -19.62 0.56
CA ALA A 49 12.10 -19.38 -0.74
C ALA A 49 10.56 -19.45 -0.68
N SER A 50 9.99 -20.37 0.10
CA SER A 50 8.54 -20.50 0.29
C SER A 50 7.92 -19.28 0.97
N ILE A 51 8.63 -18.66 1.91
CA ILE A 51 8.17 -17.46 2.62
C ILE A 51 8.13 -16.27 1.67
N VAL A 52 9.17 -16.10 0.84
CA VAL A 52 9.22 -15.05 -0.18
C VAL A 52 8.01 -15.16 -1.11
N VAL A 53 7.73 -16.35 -1.64
CA VAL A 53 6.58 -16.59 -2.52
C VAL A 53 5.26 -16.29 -1.81
N VAL A 54 5.08 -16.73 -0.56
CA VAL A 54 3.87 -16.42 0.22
C VAL A 54 3.71 -14.91 0.41
N GLN A 55 4.78 -14.19 0.71
CA GLN A 55 4.76 -12.74 0.86
C GLN A 55 4.32 -12.05 -0.45
N GLN A 56 4.81 -12.50 -1.61
CA GLN A 56 4.40 -11.96 -2.90
C GLN A 56 2.90 -12.23 -3.17
N VAL A 57 2.44 -13.45 -2.89
CA VAL A 57 1.02 -13.82 -3.05
C VAL A 57 0.12 -12.97 -2.15
N VAL A 58 0.50 -12.79 -0.88
CA VAL A 58 -0.24 -11.94 0.06
C VAL A 58 -0.25 -10.48 -0.42
N GLY A 59 0.87 -9.97 -0.93
CA GLY A 59 0.97 -8.63 -1.54
C GLY A 59 0.01 -8.45 -2.71
N VAL A 60 -0.02 -9.40 -3.64
CA VAL A 60 -0.97 -9.39 -4.77
C VAL A 60 -2.42 -9.49 -4.29
N VAL A 61 -2.71 -10.32 -3.29
CA VAL A 61 -4.06 -10.42 -2.70
C VAL A 61 -4.47 -9.10 -2.04
N ALA A 62 -3.55 -8.38 -1.41
CA ALA A 62 -3.79 -7.07 -0.78
C ALA A 62 -4.18 -5.98 -1.80
N LEU A 63 -3.85 -6.14 -3.08
CA LEU A 63 -4.30 -5.21 -4.14
C LEU A 63 -5.82 -5.21 -4.31
N VAL A 64 -6.50 -6.33 -4.07
CA VAL A 64 -7.95 -6.43 -4.19
C VAL A 64 -8.66 -5.45 -3.24
N PRO A 65 -8.43 -5.49 -1.91
CA PRO A 65 -9.02 -4.52 -1.00
C PRO A 65 -8.53 -3.09 -1.26
N LEU A 66 -7.29 -2.86 -1.73
CA LEU A 66 -6.82 -1.53 -2.12
C LEU A 66 -7.64 -0.95 -3.28
N VAL A 67 -7.86 -1.74 -4.33
CA VAL A 67 -8.68 -1.34 -5.49
C VAL A 67 -10.11 -1.07 -5.04
N LEU A 68 -10.70 -1.97 -4.25
CA LEU A 68 -12.07 -1.83 -3.75
C LEU A 68 -12.23 -0.61 -2.84
N PHE A 69 -11.21 -0.30 -2.02
CA PHE A 69 -11.14 0.95 -1.25
C PHE A 69 -11.11 2.16 -2.18
N GLY A 70 -10.15 2.20 -3.10
CA GLY A 70 -9.92 3.32 -4.02
C GLY A 70 -11.15 3.65 -4.88
N ILE A 71 -11.81 2.65 -5.46
CA ILE A 71 -13.02 2.87 -6.27
C ILE A 71 -14.25 3.28 -5.43
N SER A 72 -14.22 3.05 -4.12
CA SER A 72 -15.30 3.43 -3.19
C SER A 72 -15.13 4.86 -2.64
N LEU A 73 -14.01 5.53 -2.92
CA LEU A 73 -13.78 6.92 -2.55
C LEU A 73 -14.59 7.88 -3.43
N PRO A 74 -14.85 9.12 -2.97
CA PRO A 74 -15.48 10.14 -3.79
C PRO A 74 -14.72 10.34 -5.12
N PRO A 75 -15.40 10.27 -6.27
CA PRO A 75 -14.73 10.31 -7.56
C PRO A 75 -14.08 11.67 -7.81
N ASN A 76 -12.87 11.66 -8.35
CA ASN A 76 -12.22 12.83 -8.95
C ASN A 76 -11.36 12.39 -10.14
N ARG A 77 -10.97 13.34 -11.00
CA ARG A 77 -10.25 13.05 -12.26
C ARG A 77 -8.88 12.39 -12.07
N TRP A 78 -8.27 12.50 -10.88
CA TRP A 78 -6.91 12.03 -10.60
C TRP A 78 -6.87 10.69 -9.86
N LEU A 79 -7.95 10.32 -9.16
CA LEU A 79 -7.99 9.15 -8.30
C LEU A 79 -7.80 7.83 -9.07
N LYS A 80 -8.55 7.63 -10.16
CA LYS A 80 -8.43 6.39 -10.95
C LYS A 80 -7.03 6.25 -11.58
N PRO A 81 -6.48 7.27 -12.27
CA PRO A 81 -5.12 7.21 -12.78
C PRO A 81 -4.09 6.90 -11.68
N ALA A 82 -4.15 7.58 -10.54
CA ALA A 82 -3.21 7.36 -9.44
C ALA A 82 -3.33 5.95 -8.83
N LEU A 83 -4.56 5.44 -8.69
CA LEU A 83 -4.82 4.07 -8.22
C LEU A 83 -4.28 3.02 -9.19
N PHE A 84 -4.57 3.15 -10.49
CA PHE A 84 -4.07 2.19 -11.49
C PHE A 84 -2.55 2.21 -11.61
N LEU A 85 -1.95 3.40 -11.51
CA LEU A 85 -0.50 3.54 -11.50
C LEU A 85 0.11 2.86 -10.27
N LEU A 86 -0.44 3.11 -9.07
CA LEU A 86 -0.01 2.46 -7.82
C LEU A 86 -0.12 0.94 -7.92
N VAL A 87 -1.27 0.43 -8.37
CA VAL A 87 -1.50 -1.03 -8.55
C VAL A 87 -0.52 -1.61 -9.58
N GLY A 88 -0.29 -0.92 -10.69
CA GLY A 88 0.63 -1.38 -11.73
C GLY A 88 2.08 -1.47 -11.22
N VAL A 89 2.53 -0.44 -10.49
CA VAL A 89 3.88 -0.43 -9.92
C VAL A 89 4.03 -1.46 -8.81
N GLU A 90 3.04 -1.58 -7.92
CA GLU A 90 3.02 -2.63 -6.90
C GLU A 90 3.05 -4.04 -7.55
N LEU A 91 2.35 -4.28 -8.65
CA LEU A 91 2.46 -5.57 -9.35
C LEU A 91 3.88 -5.84 -9.87
N VAL A 92 4.58 -4.80 -10.33
CA VAL A 92 5.99 -4.91 -10.78
C VAL A 92 6.90 -5.24 -9.60
N THR A 93 6.72 -4.59 -8.44
CA THR A 93 7.54 -4.87 -7.25
C THR A 93 7.36 -6.30 -6.76
N GLN A 94 6.21 -6.92 -6.99
CA GLN A 94 5.97 -8.33 -6.62
C GLN A 94 6.62 -9.37 -7.58
N ILE A 95 7.00 -8.94 -8.80
CA ILE A 95 7.60 -9.84 -9.81
C ILE A 95 9.12 -9.96 -9.63
N VAL A 96 9.80 -8.88 -9.24
CA VAL A 96 11.27 -8.83 -9.19
C VAL A 96 11.86 -9.87 -8.22
N PRO A 97 11.37 -10.05 -6.98
CA PRO A 97 11.89 -11.08 -6.08
C PRO A 97 11.73 -12.51 -6.64
N LEU A 98 10.68 -12.77 -7.40
CA LEU A 98 10.46 -14.07 -8.06
C LEU A 98 11.46 -14.31 -9.19
N LEU A 99 11.83 -13.26 -9.93
CA LEU A 99 12.87 -13.34 -10.96
C LEU A 99 14.26 -13.57 -10.36
N ILE A 100 14.56 -12.94 -9.22
CA ILE A 100 15.82 -13.17 -8.48
C ILE A 100 15.90 -14.64 -8.05
N LEU A 101 14.81 -15.19 -7.54
CA LEU A 101 14.73 -16.60 -7.13
C LEU A 101 14.92 -17.57 -8.32
N ALA A 102 14.35 -17.24 -9.48
CA ALA A 102 14.44 -18.06 -10.69
C ALA A 102 15.81 -17.97 -11.40
N SER A 103 16.52 -16.85 -11.26
CA SER A 103 17.80 -16.60 -11.93
C SER A 103 18.80 -15.91 -10.99
N PRO A 104 19.48 -16.67 -10.11
CA PRO A 104 20.45 -16.11 -9.17
C PRO A 104 21.64 -15.41 -9.85
N GLY A 105 22.00 -15.81 -11.08
CA GLY A 105 23.10 -15.20 -11.85
C GLY A 105 22.82 -13.75 -12.31
N SER A 106 21.56 -13.31 -12.27
CA SER A 106 21.15 -11.92 -12.59
C SER A 106 20.78 -11.10 -11.36
N ALA A 107 21.03 -11.61 -10.14
CA ALA A 107 20.61 -10.98 -8.89
C ALA A 107 21.02 -9.51 -8.81
N GLN A 108 22.28 -9.18 -9.11
CA GLN A 108 22.78 -7.80 -9.02
C GLN A 108 22.01 -6.81 -9.91
N ALA A 109 21.73 -7.18 -11.17
CA ALA A 109 20.99 -6.34 -12.09
C ALA A 109 19.52 -6.20 -11.67
N LEU A 110 18.92 -7.29 -11.18
CA LEU A 110 17.54 -7.31 -10.70
C LEU A 110 17.36 -6.51 -9.41
N THR A 111 18.35 -6.49 -8.52
CA THR A 111 18.33 -5.64 -7.31
C THR A 111 18.30 -4.16 -7.66
N SER A 112 19.05 -3.70 -8.67
CA SER A 112 18.96 -2.31 -9.13
C SER A 112 17.58 -1.96 -9.71
N VAL A 113 16.92 -2.92 -10.35
CA VAL A 113 15.53 -2.76 -10.82
C VAL A 113 14.56 -2.72 -9.64
N GLU A 114 14.79 -3.54 -8.61
CA GLU A 114 14.02 -3.54 -7.36
C GLU A 114 14.10 -2.20 -6.65
N ASP A 115 15.30 -1.65 -6.47
CA ASP A 115 15.52 -0.33 -5.83
C ASP A 115 14.77 0.79 -6.58
N LEU A 116 14.80 0.75 -7.93
CA LEU A 116 14.07 1.70 -8.74
C LEU A 116 12.56 1.50 -8.62
N ALA A 117 12.08 0.26 -8.67
CA ALA A 117 10.67 -0.06 -8.54
C ALA A 117 10.12 0.36 -7.18
N ASP A 118 10.90 0.19 -6.11
CA ASP A 118 10.57 0.64 -4.76
C ASP A 118 10.50 2.17 -4.67
N ALA A 119 11.48 2.89 -5.24
CA ALA A 119 11.43 4.35 -5.31
C ALA A 119 10.19 4.85 -6.08
N VAL A 120 9.87 4.23 -7.21
CA VAL A 120 8.67 4.56 -8.00
C VAL A 120 7.41 4.23 -7.21
N LEU A 121 7.37 3.11 -6.47
CA LEU A 121 6.24 2.73 -5.62
C LEU A 121 5.90 3.86 -4.64
N PHE A 122 6.89 4.40 -3.93
CA PHE A 122 6.66 5.53 -3.01
C PHE A 122 6.15 6.79 -3.73
N VAL A 123 6.63 7.09 -4.93
CA VAL A 123 6.11 8.20 -5.74
C VAL A 123 4.63 7.98 -6.08
N THR A 124 4.25 6.76 -6.47
CA THR A 124 2.85 6.44 -6.78
C THR A 124 1.95 6.46 -5.54
N VAL A 125 2.45 6.04 -4.38
CA VAL A 125 1.76 6.18 -3.09
C VAL A 125 1.50 7.66 -2.80
N ALA A 126 2.50 8.53 -2.99
CA ALA A 126 2.35 9.98 -2.81
C ALA A 126 1.24 10.54 -3.70
N LEU A 127 1.23 10.20 -5.00
CA LEU A 127 0.18 10.62 -5.93
C LEU A 127 -1.20 10.10 -5.51
N PHE A 128 -1.28 8.84 -5.09
CA PHE A 128 -2.52 8.22 -4.65
C PHE A 128 -3.11 8.90 -3.42
N VAL A 129 -2.33 9.14 -2.36
CA VAL A 129 -2.85 9.76 -1.13
C VAL A 129 -3.31 11.20 -1.37
N LEU A 130 -2.62 11.95 -2.25
CA LEU A 130 -3.04 13.28 -2.65
C LEU A 130 -4.37 13.23 -3.39
N ALA A 131 -4.51 12.35 -4.38
CA ALA A 131 -5.74 12.18 -5.13
C ALA A 131 -6.91 11.68 -4.27
N ALA A 132 -6.65 10.75 -3.34
CA ALA A 132 -7.63 10.17 -2.43
C ALA A 132 -8.20 11.18 -1.42
N THR A 133 -7.45 12.24 -1.11
CA THR A 133 -7.83 13.24 -0.10
C THR A 133 -8.39 14.54 -0.68
N LEU A 134 -8.44 14.73 -2.00
CA LEU A 134 -8.97 15.96 -2.62
C LEU A 134 -10.41 16.29 -2.18
N GLY A 135 -11.26 15.27 -2.01
CA GLY A 135 -12.65 15.42 -1.56
C GLY A 135 -12.87 15.37 -0.05
N GLN A 136 -11.80 15.45 0.75
CA GLN A 136 -11.80 15.21 2.20
C GLN A 136 -11.58 16.50 3.00
N PRO A 137 -11.92 16.53 4.31
CA PRO A 137 -11.67 17.70 5.15
C PRO A 137 -10.20 18.13 5.16
N ARG A 138 -9.95 19.43 5.39
CA ARG A 138 -8.62 20.06 5.27
C ARG A 138 -7.55 19.37 6.12
N TRP A 139 -7.87 18.91 7.33
CA TRP A 139 -6.90 18.22 8.19
C TRP A 139 -6.39 16.90 7.57
N MET A 140 -7.25 16.18 6.84
CA MET A 140 -6.88 14.92 6.18
C MET A 140 -6.01 15.17 4.94
N ARG A 141 -6.21 16.32 4.28
CA ARG A 141 -5.35 16.80 3.19
C ARG A 141 -3.96 17.19 3.70
N VAL A 142 -3.90 17.88 4.84
CA VAL A 142 -2.61 18.18 5.50
C VAL A 142 -1.87 16.89 5.84
N GLY A 143 -2.57 15.88 6.39
CA GLY A 143 -2.01 14.55 6.61
C GLY A 143 -1.46 13.92 5.32
N ALA A 144 -2.21 13.99 4.22
CA ALA A 144 -1.73 13.50 2.92
C ALA A 144 -0.49 14.23 2.40
N TYR A 145 -0.36 15.55 2.62
CA TYR A 145 0.85 16.29 2.25
C TYR A 145 2.08 15.80 3.05
N VAL A 146 1.90 15.51 4.34
CA VAL A 146 2.97 14.95 5.18
C VAL A 146 3.38 13.55 4.70
N VAL A 147 2.42 12.67 4.43
CA VAL A 147 2.68 11.33 3.89
C VAL A 147 3.38 11.42 2.52
N ALA A 148 2.88 12.28 1.63
CA ALA A 148 3.45 12.46 0.30
C ALA A 148 4.90 12.95 0.37
N ALA A 149 5.19 13.94 1.23
CA ALA A 149 6.54 14.43 1.45
C ALA A 149 7.47 13.32 1.98
N ALA A 150 7.02 12.55 2.98
CA ALA A 150 7.78 11.42 3.51
C ALA A 150 8.08 10.35 2.44
N CYS A 151 7.10 10.03 1.58
CA CYS A 151 7.28 9.08 0.49
C CYS A 151 8.28 9.59 -0.55
N LEU A 152 8.21 10.87 -0.93
CA LEU A 152 9.17 11.47 -1.87
C LEU A 152 10.59 11.53 -1.29
N LEU A 153 10.74 11.88 -0.01
CA LEU A 153 12.02 11.85 0.68
C LEU A 153 12.61 10.44 0.74
N ARG A 154 11.77 9.42 0.95
CA ARG A 154 12.20 8.02 0.87
C ARG A 154 12.59 7.61 -0.55
N ALA A 155 11.85 8.05 -1.58
CA ALA A 155 12.14 7.73 -2.97
C ALA A 155 13.51 8.27 -3.42
N VAL A 156 13.98 9.39 -2.86
CA VAL A 156 15.31 9.94 -3.14
C VAL A 156 16.41 9.42 -2.19
N GLY A 157 16.10 8.44 -1.34
CA GLY A 157 17.10 7.73 -0.53
C GLY A 157 17.31 8.25 0.90
N VAL A 158 16.41 9.08 1.45
CA VAL A 158 16.54 9.53 2.85
C VAL A 158 16.15 8.40 3.81
N SER A 159 17.15 7.84 4.50
CA SER A 159 17.04 6.61 5.30
C SER A 159 16.04 6.67 6.45
N VAL A 160 15.89 7.82 7.13
CA VAL A 160 14.92 7.96 8.24
C VAL A 160 13.47 7.69 7.81
N PHE A 161 13.17 7.90 6.52
CA PHE A 161 11.85 7.67 5.95
C PHE A 161 11.65 6.24 5.44
N ALA A 162 12.66 5.36 5.54
CA ALA A 162 12.54 3.97 5.10
C ALA A 162 11.46 3.20 5.86
N LEU A 163 11.37 3.44 7.17
CA LEU A 163 10.29 2.87 7.99
C LEU A 163 9.12 3.85 8.13
N ALA A 164 9.39 5.16 8.21
CA ALA A 164 8.35 6.14 8.52
C ALA A 164 7.34 6.32 7.38
N ALA A 165 7.76 6.33 6.11
CA ALA A 165 6.85 6.60 4.99
C ALA A 165 5.76 5.50 4.84
N PRO A 166 6.08 4.19 4.85
CA PRO A 166 5.07 3.13 4.87
C PRO A 166 4.11 3.25 6.05
N LEU A 167 4.62 3.48 7.26
CA LEU A 167 3.79 3.57 8.47
C LEU A 167 2.85 4.78 8.44
N LEU A 168 3.33 5.93 7.98
CA LEU A 168 2.52 7.13 7.81
C LEU A 168 1.42 6.91 6.76
N PHE A 169 1.73 6.22 5.66
CA PHE A 169 0.74 5.82 4.66
C PHE A 169 -0.35 4.94 5.27
N LEU A 170 0.02 3.85 5.96
CA LEU A 170 -0.93 2.94 6.61
C LEU A 170 -1.78 3.67 7.65
N ALA A 171 -1.17 4.53 8.48
CA ALA A 171 -1.86 5.33 9.47
C ALA A 171 -2.90 6.26 8.82
N LEU A 172 -2.55 6.93 7.72
CA LEU A 172 -3.49 7.78 6.98
C LEU A 172 -4.67 6.96 6.45
N ILE A 173 -4.41 5.82 5.79
CA ILE A 173 -5.47 4.94 5.28
C ILE A 173 -6.39 4.46 6.39
N LEU A 174 -5.85 4.03 7.54
CA LEU A 174 -6.64 3.65 8.70
C LEU A 174 -7.52 4.79 9.22
N ILE A 175 -6.94 5.99 9.35
CA ILE A 175 -7.69 7.19 9.76
C ILE A 175 -8.83 7.48 8.79
N MET A 176 -8.58 7.40 7.47
CA MET A 176 -9.62 7.55 6.45
C MET A 176 -10.73 6.51 6.63
N CYS A 177 -10.36 5.25 6.86
CA CYS A 177 -11.30 4.14 7.02
C CYS A 177 -12.19 4.32 8.26
N VAL A 178 -11.58 4.61 9.41
CA VAL A 178 -12.30 4.87 10.67
C VAL A 178 -13.25 6.04 10.50
N TRP A 179 -12.79 7.13 9.87
CA TRP A 179 -13.63 8.29 9.63
C TRP A 179 -14.84 7.98 8.73
N MET A 180 -14.66 7.16 7.69
CA MET A 180 -15.75 6.72 6.82
C MET A 180 -16.76 5.82 7.54
N LEU A 181 -16.28 4.94 8.43
CA LEU A 181 -17.14 4.10 9.26
C LEU A 181 -17.95 4.93 10.25
N VAL A 182 -17.32 5.91 10.91
CA VAL A 182 -17.99 6.82 11.87
C VAL A 182 -19.02 7.70 11.17
N LYS A 183 -18.67 8.37 10.07
CA LYS A 183 -19.64 9.18 9.31
C LYS A 183 -20.73 8.34 8.66
N GLY A 184 -20.43 7.12 8.25
CA GLY A 184 -21.42 6.17 7.72
C GLY A 184 -22.45 5.70 8.77
N ARG A 185 -22.21 5.93 10.08
CA ARG A 185 -23.17 5.67 11.16
C ARG A 185 -24.22 6.77 11.34
N GLN A 186 -23.94 8.00 10.88
CA GLN A 186 -24.80 9.17 11.12
C GLN A 186 -25.90 9.39 10.06
N ILE A 187 -26.39 8.35 9.39
CA ILE A 187 -27.68 8.43 8.70
C ILE A 187 -28.73 7.99 9.73
N PRO A 188 -29.48 8.91 10.35
CA PRO A 188 -30.49 8.53 11.34
C PRO A 188 -31.57 7.70 10.66
N ALA A 189 -32.11 6.74 11.42
CA ALA A 189 -33.36 6.07 11.08
C ALA A 189 -34.40 7.13 10.70
N ALA A 190 -35.08 6.92 9.58
CA ALA A 190 -36.24 7.71 9.20
C ALA A 190 -37.16 7.84 10.42
N GLN A 191 -37.55 9.08 10.75
CA GLN A 191 -38.54 9.33 11.79
C GLN A 191 -39.84 8.58 11.45
N PRO A 192 -40.53 7.98 12.45
CA PRO A 192 -41.78 7.28 12.22
C PRO A 192 -42.85 8.31 11.81
N GLY A 193 -43.49 8.07 10.67
CA GLY A 193 -44.59 8.90 10.20
C GLY A 193 -45.87 8.58 10.96
N GLY A 194 -46.59 9.66 11.32
CA GLY A 194 -48.05 9.78 11.31
C GLY A 194 -48.84 8.95 12.30
#